data_AF-A0A9P8VKB6-F1
#
_entry.id   AF-A0A9P8VKB6-F1
#
_cell.length_a   1.000
_cell.length_b   1.000
_cell.length_c   1.000
_cell.angle_alpha   90.00
_cell.angle_beta   90.00
_cell.angle_gamma   90.00
#
_symmetry.space_group_name_H-M   'P 1'
#
loop_
_entity.id
_entity.type
_entity.pdbx_description
1 polymer ?
#
loop_
_entity_poly.entity_id
_entity_poly.type
_entity_poly.pdbx_seq_one_letter_code
_entity_poly.pdbx_strand_id
1 'polypeptide(L)'
;MQVARQSGQLTFYSNAWETHCLPSLHPALRRLTHFSTMPSPILDAVLALSACRLSRMTPRKKPFDPNGIPGLSFRPDPDHRTASCERYGSALLSLASWRDITNARGLDVALTGMILLAHLEAMNGDFGQFESHSTAIERLMASLAGSVPRRSTCQLIANWTQARAHNWWRRFHFSTRDFQGSNEPMAVSPWLASVLDTAGDQRAVIMSLLCDCCRLRSVAFLARWDEGSVMDVEDMAFDTPSTTLPRSPAVDLQRAALDRWHRQLPLSELPIERFMNPPGCTSAFEVRPLQFTTHRAAMNYAYYIVARLLLCEFATNDEVPPSSHGAATRQANAWSLLLARIAAGIDWDDCLRLNVFIIGFSTLLIPCALHCSDLRVGLWLQDWLEQRYTPAALEEGSFPILQSLLALRAINRERRDGRDVKAVFVADEDGGGATKYDSYSRQHFRSLWVYGFEKETGRQYSRPLAL
;
A
#
# COMPACT_ATOMS: atom_id res chain seq x y z
N MET A 1 -6.41 18.25 40.39
CA MET A 1 -5.83 17.02 39.81
C MET A 1 -6.19 16.77 38.35
N GLN A 2 -7.47 16.91 37.92
CA GLN A 2 -7.89 16.65 36.54
C GLN A 2 -7.26 17.58 35.48
N VAL A 3 -7.14 18.88 35.78
CA VAL A 3 -6.49 19.87 34.89
C VAL A 3 -4.98 19.61 34.73
N ALA A 4 -4.28 19.25 35.81
CA ALA A 4 -2.86 18.88 35.75
C ALA A 4 -2.63 17.58 34.96
N ARG A 5 -3.55 16.60 35.07
CA ARG A 5 -3.51 15.35 34.31
C ARG A 5 -3.76 15.58 32.82
N GLN A 6 -4.66 16.50 32.46
CA GLN A 6 -4.90 16.92 31.07
C GLN A 6 -3.70 17.69 30.48
N SER A 7 -3.05 18.55 31.26
CA SER A 7 -1.85 19.29 30.84
C SER A 7 -0.63 18.37 30.63
N GLY A 8 -0.47 17.34 31.48
CA GLY A 8 0.58 16.32 31.33
C GLY A 8 0.38 15.44 30.09
N GLN A 9 -0.86 15.00 29.81
CA GLN A 9 -1.19 14.24 28.61
C GLN A 9 -1.00 15.05 27.32
N LEU A 10 -1.41 16.32 27.32
CA LEU A 10 -1.19 17.23 26.20
C LEU A 10 0.30 17.30 25.84
N THR A 11 1.16 17.55 26.84
CA THR A 11 2.62 17.67 26.63
C THR A 11 3.21 16.35 26.12
N PHE A 12 2.82 15.23 26.71
CA PHE A 12 3.31 13.90 26.35
C PHE A 12 2.97 13.52 24.89
N TYR A 13 1.71 13.62 24.50
CA TYR A 13 1.29 13.26 23.14
C TYR A 13 1.69 14.30 22.08
N SER A 14 1.90 15.56 22.46
CA SER A 14 2.48 16.57 21.58
C SER A 14 3.94 16.25 21.22
N ASN A 15 4.74 15.77 22.18
CA ASN A 15 6.10 15.29 21.89
C ASN A 15 6.08 14.05 20.98
N ALA A 16 5.16 13.12 21.25
CA ALA A 16 4.97 11.94 20.42
C ALA A 16 4.58 12.29 18.97
N TRP A 17 3.75 13.32 18.78
CA TRP A 17 3.40 13.84 17.47
C TRP A 17 4.64 14.26 16.68
N GLU A 18 5.49 15.09 17.27
CA GLU A 18 6.68 15.62 16.64
C GLU A 18 7.71 14.54 16.32
N THR A 19 7.85 13.57 17.22
CA THR A 19 8.88 12.53 17.11
C THR A 19 8.46 11.35 16.22
N HIS A 20 7.19 10.93 16.28
CA HIS A 20 6.74 9.64 15.73
C HIS A 20 5.69 9.75 14.61
N CYS A 21 5.00 10.89 14.49
CA CYS A 21 3.96 11.09 13.48
C CYS A 21 4.40 12.06 12.38
N LEU A 22 4.84 13.26 12.73
CA LEU A 22 5.20 14.29 11.75
C LEU A 22 6.26 13.85 10.72
N PRO A 23 7.31 13.07 11.08
CA PRO A 23 8.31 12.63 10.11
C PRO A 23 7.75 11.69 9.03
N SER A 24 6.73 10.89 9.36
CA SER A 24 6.12 9.90 8.47
C SER A 24 4.89 10.43 7.73
N LEU A 25 4.31 11.54 8.19
CA LEU A 25 3.17 12.19 7.55
C LEU A 25 3.56 13.04 6.35
N HIS A 26 2.55 13.37 5.55
CA HIS A 26 2.70 14.26 4.41
C HIS A 26 3.24 15.64 4.82
N PRO A 27 4.17 16.25 4.04
CA PRO A 27 4.76 17.55 4.37
C PRO A 27 3.76 18.68 4.63
N ALA A 28 2.56 18.61 4.04
CA ALA A 28 1.48 19.57 4.29
C ALA A 28 1.10 19.71 5.77
N LEU A 29 1.28 18.65 6.56
CA LEU A 29 0.94 18.61 7.98
C LEU A 29 2.06 19.10 8.90
N ARG A 30 3.26 19.38 8.37
CA ARG A 30 4.40 19.88 9.18
C ARG A 30 4.13 21.20 9.88
N ARG A 31 3.14 21.97 9.41
CA ARG A 31 2.67 23.20 10.07
C ARG A 31 1.98 22.96 11.42
N LEU A 32 1.61 21.72 11.73
CA LEU A 32 0.89 21.34 12.93
C LEU A 32 1.84 21.13 14.13
N THR A 33 2.72 22.10 14.39
CA THR A 33 3.69 22.07 15.52
C THR A 33 3.35 23.09 16.62
N HIS A 34 2.54 24.10 16.30
CA HIS A 34 2.17 25.16 17.25
C HIS A 34 0.84 24.87 17.95
N PHE A 35 0.87 23.93 18.90
CA PHE A 35 -0.32 23.41 19.61
C PHE A 35 -1.16 24.47 20.33
N SER A 36 -0.54 25.52 20.88
CA SER A 36 -1.25 26.57 21.63
C SER A 36 -2.21 27.42 20.79
N THR A 37 -1.98 27.46 19.47
CA THR A 37 -2.79 28.23 18.51
C THR A 37 -3.70 27.35 17.65
N MET A 38 -3.66 26.03 17.89
CA MET A 38 -4.35 25.06 17.05
C MET A 38 -5.86 25.06 17.38
N PRO A 39 -6.74 25.08 16.37
CA PRO A 39 -8.18 24.88 16.59
C PRO A 39 -8.44 23.56 17.34
N SER A 40 -9.35 23.59 18.32
CA SER A 40 -9.71 22.42 19.14
C SER A 40 -9.90 21.11 18.35
N PRO A 41 -10.67 21.06 17.24
CA PRO A 41 -10.84 19.82 16.49
C PRO A 41 -9.54 19.26 15.91
N ILE A 42 -8.62 20.13 15.48
CA ILE A 42 -7.33 19.70 14.95
C ILE A 42 -6.43 19.23 16.09
N LEU A 43 -6.42 19.95 17.21
CA LEU A 43 -5.63 19.57 18.38
C LEU A 43 -6.02 18.18 18.88
N ASP A 44 -7.31 17.92 19.06
CA ASP A 44 -7.78 16.61 19.50
C ASP A 44 -7.48 15.51 18.46
N ALA A 45 -7.61 15.79 17.16
CA ALA A 45 -7.25 14.83 16.11
C ALA A 45 -5.74 14.51 16.10
N VAL A 46 -4.88 15.51 16.31
CA VAL A 46 -3.43 15.34 16.44
C VAL A 46 -3.09 14.47 17.66
N LEU A 47 -3.69 14.76 18.82
CA LEU A 47 -3.46 13.97 20.03
C LEU A 47 -3.98 12.55 19.89
N ALA A 48 -5.13 12.36 19.23
CA ALA A 48 -5.69 11.05 18.94
C ALA A 48 -4.73 10.22 18.08
N LEU A 49 -4.27 10.78 16.96
CA LEU A 49 -3.36 10.08 16.04
C LEU A 49 -2.03 9.75 16.70
N SER A 50 -1.51 10.65 17.53
CA SER A 50 -0.26 10.45 18.29
C SER A 50 -0.38 9.34 19.33
N ALA A 51 -1.47 9.34 20.10
CA ALA A 51 -1.75 8.30 21.07
C ALA A 51 -1.97 6.94 20.38
N CYS A 52 -2.67 6.93 19.24
CA CYS A 52 -2.84 5.73 18.44
C CYS A 52 -1.50 5.18 17.94
N ARG A 53 -0.61 6.06 17.45
CA ARG A 53 0.72 5.64 16.97
C ARG A 53 1.55 5.04 18.10
N LEU A 54 1.56 5.68 19.28
CA LEU A 54 2.25 5.13 20.45
C LEU A 54 1.70 3.77 20.85
N SER A 55 0.37 3.61 20.88
CA SER A 55 -0.28 2.33 21.18
C SER A 55 0.27 1.18 20.32
N ARG A 56 0.45 1.42 19.01
CA ARG A 56 0.96 0.42 18.07
C ARG A 56 2.49 0.25 18.12
N MET A 57 3.22 1.26 18.59
CA MET A 57 4.68 1.20 18.74
C MET A 57 5.12 0.52 20.04
N THR A 58 4.26 0.43 21.05
CA THR A 58 4.57 -0.15 22.37
C THR A 58 3.80 -1.45 22.61
N PRO A 59 4.09 -2.53 21.85
CA PRO A 59 3.34 -3.77 21.94
C PRO A 59 3.38 -4.39 23.34
N ARG A 60 2.23 -4.81 23.84
CA ARG A 60 2.09 -5.56 25.10
C ARG A 60 1.86 -7.04 24.80
N LYS A 61 2.56 -7.92 25.52
CA LYS A 61 2.32 -9.37 25.44
C LYS A 61 0.90 -9.69 25.87
N LYS A 62 0.24 -10.56 25.12
CA LYS A 62 -1.04 -11.15 25.51
C LYS A 62 -0.81 -12.19 26.61
N PRO A 63 -1.77 -12.37 27.53
CA PRO A 63 -1.65 -13.36 28.61
C PRO A 63 -1.61 -14.80 28.10
N PHE A 64 -2.19 -15.07 26.93
CA PHE A 64 -2.14 -16.36 26.25
C PHE A 64 -1.32 -16.24 24.96
N ASP A 65 -0.29 -17.07 24.85
CA ASP A 65 0.54 -17.20 23.66
C ASP A 65 0.28 -18.57 23.03
N PRO A 66 -0.64 -18.68 22.05
CA PRO A 66 -1.02 -19.98 21.56
C PRO A 66 0.10 -20.71 20.81
N ASN A 67 1.16 -20.03 20.31
CA ASN A 67 2.17 -20.67 19.43
C ASN A 67 3.56 -19.98 19.36
N GLY A 68 3.86 -18.95 20.15
CA GLY A 68 5.17 -18.26 20.11
C GLY A 68 5.39 -17.34 18.90
N ILE A 69 4.34 -17.06 18.10
CA ILE A 69 4.43 -16.24 16.89
C ILE A 69 4.19 -14.75 17.25
N PRO A 70 5.17 -13.84 17.07
CA PRO A 70 5.10 -12.46 17.58
C PRO A 70 3.79 -11.71 17.23
N GLY A 71 3.36 -11.68 15.98
CA GLY A 71 2.14 -10.99 15.52
C GLY A 71 0.83 -11.53 16.10
N LEU A 72 0.85 -12.69 16.74
CA LEU A 72 -0.30 -13.28 17.46
C LEU A 72 -0.17 -13.09 18.97
N SER A 73 1.05 -13.12 19.51
CA SER A 73 1.36 -13.03 20.95
C SER A 73 1.33 -11.60 21.51
N PHE A 74 1.26 -10.57 20.67
CA PHE A 74 1.24 -9.17 21.10
C PHE A 74 -0.05 -8.44 20.68
N ARG A 75 -0.40 -7.40 21.45
CA ARG A 75 -1.46 -6.43 21.15
C ARG A 75 -0.95 -4.98 21.28
N PRO A 76 -1.61 -4.00 20.65
CA PRO A 76 -1.35 -2.58 20.92
C PRO A 76 -1.55 -2.24 22.41
N ASP A 77 -0.82 -1.22 22.90
CA ASP A 77 -0.94 -0.77 24.29
C ASP A 77 -2.35 -0.21 24.56
N PRO A 78 -3.09 -0.77 25.54
CA PRO A 78 -4.49 -0.42 25.78
C PRO A 78 -4.67 0.98 26.40
N ASP A 79 -3.66 1.51 27.09
CA ASP A 79 -3.76 2.80 27.77
C ASP A 79 -3.68 3.94 26.77
N HIS A 80 -2.70 3.87 25.87
CA HIS A 80 -2.58 4.83 24.76
C HIS A 80 -3.76 4.74 23.80
N ARG A 81 -4.29 3.54 23.60
CA ARG A 81 -5.49 3.34 22.79
C ARG A 81 -6.72 4.01 23.37
N THR A 82 -6.98 3.82 24.67
CA THR A 82 -8.11 4.47 25.35
C THR A 82 -8.00 5.99 25.21
N ALA A 83 -6.80 6.55 25.43
CA ALA A 83 -6.56 7.99 25.24
C ALA A 83 -6.80 8.44 23.79
N SER A 84 -6.42 7.62 22.80
CA SER A 84 -6.72 7.87 21.39
C SER A 84 -8.22 7.94 21.13
N CYS A 85 -9.00 6.99 21.63
CA CYS A 85 -10.45 6.93 21.41
C CYS A 85 -11.19 8.13 22.01
N GLU A 86 -10.81 8.53 23.23
CA GLU A 86 -11.38 9.72 23.89
C GLU A 86 -11.16 11.00 23.06
N ARG A 87 -9.93 11.19 22.57
CA ARG A 87 -9.57 12.36 21.75
C ARG A 87 -10.21 12.32 20.38
N TYR A 88 -10.28 11.15 19.77
CA TYR A 88 -10.96 10.93 18.50
C TYR A 88 -12.45 11.33 18.59
N GLY A 89 -13.16 10.87 19.64
CA GLY A 89 -14.55 11.25 19.88
C GLY A 89 -14.74 12.76 20.06
N SER A 90 -13.85 13.41 20.82
CA SER A 90 -13.84 14.87 21.00
C SER A 90 -13.63 15.62 19.67
N ALA A 91 -12.68 15.16 18.85
CA ALA A 91 -12.41 15.74 17.53
C ALA A 91 -13.62 15.62 16.59
N LEU A 92 -14.27 14.45 16.55
CA LEU A 92 -15.48 14.23 15.75
C LEU A 92 -16.60 15.18 16.13
N LEU A 93 -16.93 15.28 17.43
CA LEU A 93 -18.00 16.18 17.91
C LEU A 93 -17.69 17.64 17.60
N SER A 94 -16.42 18.03 17.74
CA SER A 94 -15.95 19.38 17.43
C SER A 94 -16.02 19.70 15.94
N LEU A 95 -15.67 18.76 15.07
CA LEU A 95 -15.80 18.91 13.62
C LEU A 95 -17.25 18.92 13.16
N ALA A 96 -18.10 18.05 13.72
CA ALA A 96 -19.52 17.98 13.37
C ALA A 96 -20.28 19.27 13.74
N SER A 97 -19.82 19.97 14.78
CA SER A 97 -20.38 21.26 15.20
C SER A 97 -19.72 22.48 14.53
N TRP A 98 -18.74 22.28 13.63
CA TRP A 98 -17.99 23.35 12.98
C TRP A 98 -18.81 24.06 11.91
N ARG A 99 -19.10 25.36 12.09
CA ARG A 99 -20.01 26.13 11.19
C ARG A 99 -19.29 27.02 10.18
N ASP A 100 -17.99 27.25 10.31
CA ASP A 100 -17.24 28.24 9.52
C ASP A 100 -16.68 27.71 8.20
N ILE A 101 -17.32 26.72 7.56
CA ILE A 101 -16.80 26.08 6.33
C ILE A 101 -16.91 27.01 5.10
N THR A 102 -17.67 28.11 5.22
CA THR A 102 -17.92 29.07 4.13
C THR A 102 -16.71 29.96 3.80
N ASN A 103 -15.70 30.05 4.68
CA ASN A 103 -14.48 30.78 4.42
C ASN A 103 -13.28 29.84 4.22
N ALA A 104 -12.26 30.31 3.49
CA ALA A 104 -11.10 29.48 3.12
C ALA A 104 -10.34 28.91 4.34
N ARG A 105 -10.31 29.63 5.46
CA ARG A 105 -9.64 29.17 6.68
C ARG A 105 -10.40 28.02 7.34
N GLY A 106 -11.72 28.13 7.45
CA GLY A 106 -12.55 27.08 8.01
C GLY A 106 -12.62 25.84 7.12
N LEU A 107 -12.56 26.00 5.80
CA LEU A 107 -12.37 24.91 4.85
C LEU A 107 -11.07 24.14 5.12
N ASP A 108 -9.93 24.84 5.23
CA ASP A 108 -8.63 24.20 5.52
C ASP A 108 -8.65 23.49 6.89
N VAL A 109 -9.36 24.03 7.89
CA VAL A 109 -9.53 23.40 9.21
C VAL A 109 -10.32 22.10 9.10
N ALA A 110 -11.48 22.14 8.45
CA ALA A 110 -12.33 20.98 8.26
C ALA A 110 -11.59 19.88 7.47
N LEU A 111 -10.95 20.24 6.35
CA LEU A 111 -10.18 19.32 5.53
C LEU A 111 -9.00 18.72 6.30
N THR A 112 -8.25 19.54 7.06
CA THR A 112 -7.15 19.05 7.90
C THR A 112 -7.65 18.06 8.95
N GLY A 113 -8.75 18.38 9.65
CA GLY A 113 -9.35 17.52 10.65
C GLY A 113 -9.77 16.18 10.07
N MET A 114 -10.56 16.18 8.99
CA MET A 114 -11.01 14.95 8.32
C MET A 114 -9.85 14.09 7.82
N ILE A 115 -8.78 14.70 7.29
CA ILE A 115 -7.59 13.95 6.85
C ILE A 115 -6.86 13.28 8.01
N LEU A 116 -6.73 13.96 9.16
CA LEU A 116 -6.12 13.36 10.36
C LEU A 116 -6.95 12.18 10.89
N LEU A 117 -8.28 12.32 10.87
CA LEU A 117 -9.17 11.22 11.24
C LEU A 117 -9.08 10.07 10.24
N ALA A 118 -9.03 10.34 8.93
CA ALA A 118 -8.81 9.30 7.92
C ALA A 118 -7.47 8.56 8.13
N HIS A 119 -6.39 9.26 8.47
CA HIS A 119 -5.12 8.61 8.84
C HIS A 119 -5.23 7.73 10.08
N LEU A 120 -6.02 8.16 11.08
CA LEU A 120 -6.29 7.37 12.28
C LEU A 120 -7.05 6.08 11.93
N GLU A 121 -8.09 6.18 11.10
CA GLU A 121 -8.85 5.00 10.67
C GLU A 121 -8.00 4.05 9.84
N ALA A 122 -7.20 4.58 8.91
CA ALA A 122 -6.24 3.80 8.16
C ALA A 122 -5.31 3.05 9.12
N MET A 123 -4.72 3.72 10.11
CA MET A 123 -3.80 3.08 11.06
C MET A 123 -4.46 2.01 11.93
N ASN A 124 -5.75 2.17 12.26
CA ASN A 124 -6.54 1.14 12.96
C ASN A 124 -7.06 0.02 12.05
N GLY A 125 -6.93 0.18 10.73
CA GLY A 125 -7.48 -0.75 9.76
C GLY A 125 -9.00 -0.74 9.72
N ASP A 126 -9.62 0.41 9.99
CA ASP A 126 -11.06 0.63 9.86
C ASP A 126 -11.38 1.22 8.48
N PHE A 127 -11.75 0.36 7.54
CA PHE A 127 -11.95 0.76 6.15
C PHE A 127 -13.31 1.42 5.97
N GLY A 128 -14.32 1.01 6.74
CA GLY A 128 -15.64 1.62 6.74
C GLY A 128 -15.60 3.07 7.22
N GLN A 129 -14.95 3.33 8.34
CA GLN A 129 -14.82 4.70 8.85
C GLN A 129 -13.88 5.55 7.99
N PHE A 130 -12.80 4.97 7.47
CA PHE A 130 -11.97 5.65 6.48
C PHE A 130 -12.82 6.11 5.29
N GLU A 131 -13.66 5.23 4.75
CA GLU A 131 -14.48 5.53 3.58
C GLU A 131 -15.51 6.62 3.87
N SER A 132 -16.09 6.64 5.07
CA SER A 132 -16.95 7.72 5.54
C SER A 132 -16.26 9.09 5.50
N HIS A 133 -15.05 9.18 6.07
CA HIS A 133 -14.24 10.41 6.02
C HIS A 133 -13.82 10.77 4.60
N SER A 134 -13.44 9.77 3.80
CA SER A 134 -13.02 9.94 2.40
C SER A 134 -14.16 10.49 1.55
N THR A 135 -15.37 9.93 1.69
CA THR A 135 -16.59 10.42 1.02
C THR A 135 -16.91 11.86 1.43
N ALA A 136 -16.75 12.20 2.71
CA ALA A 136 -16.95 13.58 3.18
C ALA A 136 -15.94 14.55 2.55
N ILE A 137 -14.66 14.15 2.44
CA ILE A 137 -13.62 14.92 1.75
C ILE A 137 -13.97 15.07 0.27
N GLU A 138 -14.43 14.02 -0.41
CA GLU A 138 -14.83 14.07 -1.81
C GLU A 138 -16.00 15.03 -2.05
N ARG A 139 -17.02 15.01 -1.19
CA ARG A 139 -18.13 15.97 -1.25
C ARG A 139 -17.65 17.41 -1.04
N LEU A 140 -16.68 17.60 -0.15
CA LEU A 140 -16.07 18.91 0.07
C LEU A 140 -15.22 19.36 -1.12
N MET A 141 -14.52 18.45 -1.79
CA MET A 141 -13.77 18.78 -3.02
C MET A 141 -14.71 19.06 -4.19
N ALA A 142 -15.83 18.36 -4.29
CA ALA A 142 -16.82 18.58 -5.34
C ALA A 142 -17.41 20.01 -5.29
N SER A 143 -17.53 20.60 -4.10
CA SER A 143 -17.93 22.02 -3.96
C SER A 143 -16.85 23.02 -4.39
N LEU A 144 -15.60 22.56 -4.53
CA LEU A 144 -14.47 23.34 -5.06
C LEU A 144 -14.26 23.12 -6.56
N ALA A 145 -15.00 22.19 -7.18
CA ALA A 145 -14.84 21.82 -8.57
C ALA A 145 -15.13 23.03 -9.48
N GLY A 146 -14.23 23.29 -10.43
CA GLY A 146 -14.33 24.42 -11.37
C GLY A 146 -13.19 25.44 -11.28
N SER A 147 -12.40 25.41 -10.21
CA SER A 147 -11.12 26.13 -10.13
C SER A 147 -10.06 25.32 -9.40
N VAL A 148 -8.78 25.59 -9.66
CA VAL A 148 -7.69 24.98 -8.89
C VAL A 148 -7.57 25.72 -7.55
N PRO A 149 -7.66 25.04 -6.40
CA PRO A 149 -7.52 25.66 -5.09
C PRO A 149 -6.15 26.30 -4.87
N ARG A 150 -5.98 27.01 -3.75
CA ARG A 150 -4.67 27.49 -3.31
C ARG A 150 -3.72 26.30 -3.06
N ARG A 151 -2.42 26.53 -3.24
CA ARG A 151 -1.39 25.49 -3.09
C ARG A 151 -1.46 24.73 -1.75
N SER A 152 -1.78 25.41 -0.64
CA SER A 152 -1.93 24.77 0.68
C SER A 152 -3.06 23.74 0.71
N THR A 153 -4.20 24.06 0.09
CA THR A 153 -5.35 23.17 -0.05
C THR A 153 -5.03 22.04 -1.03
N CYS A 154 -4.33 22.31 -2.14
CA CYS A 154 -3.84 21.27 -3.05
C CYS A 154 -2.92 20.27 -2.34
N GLN A 155 -2.04 20.74 -1.46
CA GLN A 155 -1.17 19.88 -0.65
C GLN A 155 -1.94 19.04 0.38
N LEU A 156 -3.06 19.53 0.91
CA LEU A 156 -3.98 18.73 1.73
C LEU A 156 -4.68 17.66 0.90
N ILE A 157 -5.16 18.00 -0.30
CA ILE A 157 -5.78 17.04 -1.21
C ILE A 157 -4.78 15.95 -1.61
N ALA A 158 -3.53 16.32 -1.91
CA ALA A 158 -2.47 15.35 -2.19
C ALA A 158 -2.20 14.40 -1.01
N ASN A 159 -2.23 14.91 0.23
CA ASN A 159 -2.13 14.08 1.44
C ASN A 159 -3.28 13.07 1.52
N TRP A 160 -4.52 13.53 1.30
CA TRP A 160 -5.68 12.65 1.27
C TRP A 160 -5.57 11.60 0.14
N THR A 161 -5.11 11.99 -1.06
CA THR A 161 -4.89 11.05 -2.16
C THR A 161 -3.88 9.95 -1.79
N GLN A 162 -2.79 10.29 -1.10
CA GLN A 162 -1.85 9.29 -0.57
C GLN A 162 -2.51 8.37 0.46
N ALA A 163 -3.29 8.93 1.39
CA ALA A 163 -4.02 8.15 2.40
C ALA A 163 -5.01 7.17 1.74
N ARG A 164 -5.72 7.62 0.70
CA ARG A 164 -6.67 6.82 -0.09
C ARG A 164 -5.96 5.69 -0.81
N ALA A 165 -4.85 5.96 -1.51
CA ALA A 165 -4.06 4.92 -2.19
C ALA A 165 -3.47 3.91 -1.19
N HIS A 166 -2.97 4.39 -0.06
CA HIS A 166 -2.49 3.56 1.03
C HIS A 166 -3.58 2.62 1.57
N ASN A 167 -4.76 3.16 1.87
CA ASN A 167 -5.85 2.37 2.42
C ASN A 167 -6.38 1.37 1.38
N TRP A 168 -6.52 1.79 0.12
CA TRP A 168 -6.90 0.90 -0.97
C TRP A 168 -5.95 -0.30 -1.09
N TRP A 169 -4.64 -0.05 -1.11
CA TRP A 169 -3.62 -1.09 -1.25
C TRP A 169 -3.67 -2.12 -0.12
N ARG A 170 -3.84 -1.67 1.12
CA ARG A 170 -3.97 -2.54 2.30
C ARG A 170 -5.21 -3.43 2.26
N ARG A 171 -6.27 -3.00 1.56
CA ARG A 171 -7.48 -3.80 1.37
C ARG A 171 -7.34 -4.77 0.21
N PHE A 172 -6.76 -4.34 -0.89
CA PHE A 172 -6.81 -5.05 -2.16
C PHE A 172 -6.18 -6.45 -2.14
N HIS A 173 -4.94 -6.58 -1.64
CA HIS A 173 -4.22 -7.87 -1.68
C HIS A 173 -4.78 -8.96 -0.77
N PHE A 174 -5.71 -8.59 0.11
CA PHE A 174 -6.32 -9.50 1.09
C PHE A 174 -7.84 -9.30 1.12
N SER A 175 -8.42 -9.15 -0.06
CA SER A 175 -9.87 -9.11 -0.26
C SER A 175 -10.35 -10.38 -0.96
N THR A 176 -11.66 -10.50 -1.07
CA THR A 176 -12.30 -11.55 -1.88
C THR A 176 -12.04 -11.34 -3.37
N ARG A 177 -12.29 -12.42 -4.13
CA ARG A 177 -12.29 -12.40 -5.59
C ARG A 177 -13.24 -11.34 -6.15
N ASP A 178 -14.46 -11.31 -5.64
CA ASP A 178 -15.51 -10.38 -6.11
C ASP A 178 -15.10 -8.93 -5.90
N PHE A 179 -14.49 -8.62 -4.74
CA PHE A 179 -13.98 -7.28 -4.47
C PHE A 179 -12.90 -6.85 -5.45
N GLN A 180 -11.96 -7.74 -5.81
CA GLN A 180 -10.91 -7.41 -6.79
C GLN A 180 -11.46 -7.28 -8.22
N GLY A 181 -12.48 -8.08 -8.57
CA GLY A 181 -13.09 -8.06 -9.90
C GLY A 181 -14.02 -6.87 -10.15
N SER A 182 -14.68 -6.36 -9.11
CA SER A 182 -15.68 -5.28 -9.20
C SER A 182 -15.16 -3.89 -8.77
N ASN A 183 -13.86 -3.76 -8.49
CA ASN A 183 -13.30 -2.53 -7.92
C ASN A 183 -13.32 -1.36 -8.92
N GLU A 184 -13.82 -0.21 -8.46
CA GLU A 184 -13.87 1.01 -9.25
C GLU A 184 -12.47 1.59 -9.53
N PRO A 185 -12.29 2.30 -10.67
CA PRO A 185 -11.05 3.01 -10.94
C PRO A 185 -10.62 3.95 -9.82
N MET A 186 -9.32 3.94 -9.48
CA MET A 186 -8.70 5.02 -8.72
C MET A 186 -8.44 6.26 -9.59
N ALA A 187 -9.20 6.39 -10.68
CA ALA A 187 -8.94 7.32 -11.77
C ALA A 187 -8.79 8.74 -11.24
N VAL A 188 -7.61 9.29 -11.48
CA VAL A 188 -7.33 10.70 -11.22
C VAL A 188 -8.08 11.50 -12.28
N SER A 189 -9.18 12.15 -11.88
CA SER A 189 -9.89 13.06 -12.77
C SER A 189 -8.93 14.15 -13.31
N PRO A 190 -9.17 14.75 -14.49
CA PRO A 190 -8.31 15.81 -14.99
C PRO A 190 -8.12 16.97 -14.00
N TRP A 191 -9.16 17.26 -13.22
CA TRP A 191 -9.10 18.24 -12.14
C TRP A 191 -8.16 17.78 -11.01
N LEU A 192 -8.28 16.54 -10.52
CA LEU A 192 -7.38 16.02 -9.49
C LEU A 192 -5.93 15.97 -9.98
N ALA A 193 -5.68 15.65 -11.26
CA ALA A 193 -4.35 15.67 -11.84
C ALA A 193 -3.73 17.08 -11.79
N SER A 194 -4.52 18.11 -12.12
CA SER A 194 -4.09 19.51 -12.01
C SER A 194 -3.81 19.93 -10.56
N VAL A 195 -4.63 19.46 -9.61
CA VAL A 195 -4.42 19.68 -8.18
C VAL A 195 -3.10 19.05 -7.70
N LEU A 196 -2.80 17.81 -8.10
CA LEU A 196 -1.57 17.12 -7.73
C LEU A 196 -0.33 17.76 -8.34
N ASP A 197 -0.42 18.23 -9.60
CA ASP A 197 0.65 18.97 -10.27
C ASP A 197 0.94 20.30 -9.56
N THR A 198 -0.12 21.05 -9.20
CA THR A 198 -0.03 22.29 -8.42
C THR A 198 0.56 22.06 -7.02
N ALA A 199 0.23 20.93 -6.39
CA ALA A 199 0.84 20.53 -5.11
C ALA A 199 2.34 20.19 -5.27
N GLY A 200 2.74 19.73 -6.47
CA GLY A 200 4.07 19.20 -6.75
C GLY A 200 4.33 17.85 -6.09
N ASP A 201 3.28 17.06 -5.84
CA ASP A 201 3.41 15.82 -5.05
C ASP A 201 3.52 14.57 -5.93
N GLN A 202 4.77 14.23 -6.27
CA GLN A 202 5.09 13.05 -7.09
C GLN A 202 4.73 11.72 -6.41
N ARG A 203 4.63 11.69 -5.07
CA ARG A 203 4.32 10.46 -4.33
C ARG A 203 2.84 10.11 -4.46
N ALA A 204 1.97 11.10 -4.31
CA ALA A 204 0.53 10.92 -4.53
C ALA A 204 0.25 10.36 -5.93
N VAL A 205 0.90 10.93 -6.94
CA VAL A 205 0.78 10.47 -8.33
C VAL A 205 1.19 9.01 -8.48
N ILE A 206 2.41 8.62 -8.06
CA ILE A 206 2.89 7.25 -8.29
C ILE A 206 2.13 6.20 -7.49
N MET A 207 1.67 6.54 -6.27
CA MET A 207 0.83 5.63 -5.48
C MET A 207 -0.54 5.39 -6.14
N SER A 208 -1.15 6.43 -6.72
CA SER A 208 -2.38 6.28 -7.50
C SER A 208 -2.16 5.42 -8.75
N LEU A 209 -1.08 5.66 -9.50
CA LEU A 209 -0.73 4.85 -10.68
C LEU A 209 -0.50 3.38 -10.31
N LEU A 210 0.22 3.12 -9.21
CA LEU A 210 0.45 1.77 -8.69
C LEU A 210 -0.86 1.04 -8.40
N CYS A 211 -1.79 1.69 -7.70
CA CYS A 211 -3.08 1.09 -7.36
C CYS A 211 -3.92 0.79 -8.61
N ASP A 212 -3.98 1.73 -9.57
CA ASP A 212 -4.71 1.52 -10.82
C ASP A 212 -4.09 0.42 -11.70
N CYS A 213 -2.76 0.33 -11.78
CA CYS A 213 -2.09 -0.77 -12.48
C CYS A 213 -2.46 -2.12 -11.85
N CYS A 214 -2.50 -2.19 -10.52
CA CYS A 214 -2.86 -3.40 -9.79
C CYS A 214 -4.31 -3.81 -10.05
N ARG A 215 -5.23 -2.84 -9.99
CA ARG A 215 -6.65 -3.02 -10.29
C ARG A 215 -6.89 -3.51 -11.72
N LEU A 216 -6.34 -2.81 -12.72
CA LEU A 216 -6.47 -3.18 -14.14
C LEU A 216 -5.99 -4.60 -14.39
N ARG A 217 -4.86 -4.96 -13.79
CA ARG A 217 -4.30 -6.30 -13.88
C ARG A 217 -5.22 -7.35 -13.29
N SER A 218 -5.75 -7.14 -12.07
CA SER A 218 -6.64 -8.13 -11.46
C SER A 218 -7.95 -8.28 -12.21
N VAL A 219 -8.55 -7.19 -12.68
CA VAL A 219 -9.78 -7.26 -13.50
C VAL A 219 -9.53 -8.05 -14.79
N ALA A 220 -8.45 -7.75 -15.51
CA ALA A 220 -8.10 -8.45 -16.74
C ALA A 220 -7.77 -9.93 -16.49
N PHE A 221 -7.07 -10.25 -15.40
CA PHE A 221 -6.79 -11.63 -15.01
C PHE A 221 -8.06 -12.41 -14.68
N LEU A 222 -8.97 -11.82 -13.89
CA LEU A 222 -10.22 -12.47 -13.50
C LEU A 222 -11.17 -12.68 -14.67
N ALA A 223 -11.34 -11.67 -15.53
CA ALA A 223 -12.17 -11.80 -16.73
C ALA A 223 -11.70 -12.97 -17.62
N ARG A 224 -10.39 -13.07 -17.85
CA ARG A 224 -9.79 -14.16 -18.62
C ARG A 224 -9.89 -15.51 -17.90
N TRP A 225 -9.76 -15.52 -16.57
CA TRP A 225 -9.92 -16.73 -15.77
C TRP A 225 -11.32 -17.33 -15.96
N ASP A 226 -12.34 -16.48 -15.94
CA ASP A 226 -13.72 -16.90 -16.15
C ASP A 226 -13.99 -17.36 -17.58
N GLU A 227 -13.43 -16.71 -18.60
CA GLU A 227 -13.52 -17.17 -19.99
C GLU A 227 -12.91 -18.58 -20.19
N GLY A 228 -11.77 -18.86 -19.55
CA GLY A 228 -11.10 -20.16 -19.63
C GLY A 228 -11.86 -21.30 -18.92
N SER A 229 -12.71 -20.99 -17.95
CA SER A 229 -13.54 -21.97 -17.23
C SER A 229 -14.77 -22.44 -18.02
N VAL A 230 -15.14 -21.74 -19.10
CA VAL A 230 -16.32 -22.07 -19.93
C VAL A 230 -15.95 -22.96 -21.12
N MET A 231 -14.67 -22.98 -21.52
CA MET A 231 -14.15 -23.88 -22.55
C MET A 231 -13.73 -25.24 -21.96
N ASP A 232 -14.71 -25.97 -21.39
CA ASP A 232 -14.65 -27.43 -21.43
C ASP A 232 -15.22 -27.89 -22.78
N VAL A 233 -14.74 -29.04 -23.26
CA VAL A 233 -15.11 -29.79 -24.48
C VAL A 233 -14.09 -29.67 -25.63
N GLU A 234 -13.21 -30.66 -25.66
CA GLU A 234 -12.90 -31.49 -26.84
C GLU A 234 -12.82 -30.77 -28.19
N ASP A 235 -11.84 -29.90 -28.39
CA ASP A 235 -11.06 -29.82 -29.63
C ASP A 235 -10.17 -28.59 -29.56
N MET A 236 -8.91 -28.77 -29.97
CA MET A 236 -8.00 -27.82 -30.62
C MET A 236 -6.56 -28.08 -30.18
N ALA A 237 -5.72 -28.28 -31.18
CA ALA A 237 -4.31 -28.60 -31.10
C ALA A 237 -3.52 -27.62 -30.21
N PHE A 238 -2.62 -28.17 -29.39
CA PHE A 238 -1.29 -27.70 -28.92
C PHE A 238 -0.90 -26.20 -28.87
N ASP A 239 -1.82 -25.25 -28.88
CA ASP A 239 -1.53 -23.86 -28.56
C ASP A 239 -1.52 -23.70 -27.05
N THR A 240 -0.32 -23.56 -26.50
CA THR A 240 -0.10 -23.27 -25.09
C THR A 240 -0.95 -22.05 -24.72
N PRO A 241 -1.82 -22.10 -23.69
CA PRO A 241 -2.68 -20.98 -23.36
C PRO A 241 -1.81 -19.74 -23.10
N SER A 242 -1.84 -18.79 -24.04
CA SER A 242 -0.98 -17.61 -24.03
C SER A 242 -1.27 -16.80 -22.78
N THR A 243 -0.48 -16.86 -21.72
CA THR A 243 -0.76 -16.18 -20.42
C THR A 243 -0.77 -14.65 -20.49
N THR A 244 -0.55 -14.07 -21.67
CA THR A 244 -0.59 -12.63 -21.94
C THR A 244 -2.01 -12.08 -21.81
N LEU A 245 -2.16 -11.00 -21.06
CA LEU A 245 -3.42 -10.26 -20.91
C LEU A 245 -3.69 -9.37 -22.13
N PRO A 246 -4.98 -9.23 -22.52
CA PRO A 246 -5.34 -8.41 -23.66
C PRO A 246 -5.00 -6.96 -23.41
N ARG A 247 -4.45 -6.28 -24.42
CA ARG A 247 -4.20 -4.85 -24.35
C ARG A 247 -5.51 -4.08 -24.16
N SER A 248 -5.45 -2.99 -23.39
CA SER A 248 -6.56 -2.04 -23.27
C SER A 248 -6.07 -0.59 -23.34
N PRO A 249 -6.91 0.36 -23.80
CA PRO A 249 -6.57 1.79 -23.79
C PRO A 249 -6.20 2.31 -22.39
N ALA A 250 -6.83 1.76 -21.35
CA ALA A 250 -6.52 2.11 -19.96
C ALA A 250 -5.09 1.72 -19.57
N VAL A 251 -4.61 0.55 -20.01
CA VAL A 251 -3.22 0.11 -19.76
C VAL A 251 -2.22 1.02 -20.48
N ASP A 252 -2.50 1.41 -21.72
CA ASP A 252 -1.63 2.33 -22.46
C ASP A 252 -1.54 3.70 -21.79
N LEU A 253 -2.66 4.20 -21.26
CA LEU A 253 -2.69 5.44 -20.49
C LEU A 253 -1.81 5.33 -19.23
N GLN A 254 -1.87 4.21 -18.52
CA GLN A 254 -1.02 3.98 -17.35
C GLN A 254 0.47 3.86 -17.71
N ARG A 255 0.82 3.17 -18.81
CA ARG A 255 2.20 3.11 -19.33
C ARG A 255 2.73 4.52 -19.62
N ALA A 256 1.97 5.32 -20.36
CA ALA A 256 2.33 6.69 -20.70
C ALA A 256 2.46 7.59 -19.46
N ALA A 257 1.58 7.43 -18.47
CA ALA A 257 1.64 8.16 -17.21
C ALA A 257 2.88 7.80 -16.38
N LEU A 258 3.24 6.51 -16.30
CA LEU A 258 4.47 6.05 -15.65
C LEU A 258 5.72 6.59 -16.35
N ASP A 259 5.76 6.58 -17.69
CA ASP A 259 6.87 7.15 -18.46
C ASP A 259 6.98 8.67 -18.29
N ARG A 260 5.84 9.37 -18.19
CA ARG A 260 5.82 10.80 -17.87
C ARG A 260 6.35 11.06 -16.47
N TRP A 261 5.87 10.33 -15.48
CA TRP A 261 6.30 10.46 -14.09
C TRP A 261 7.82 10.27 -13.95
N HIS A 262 8.35 9.18 -14.51
CA HIS A 262 9.78 8.89 -14.45
C HIS A 262 10.65 9.96 -15.13
N ARG A 263 10.21 10.50 -16.28
CA ARG A 263 10.93 11.57 -17.00
C ARG A 263 10.97 12.90 -16.26
N GLN A 264 10.02 13.15 -15.35
CA GLN A 264 9.93 14.39 -14.59
C GLN A 264 10.75 14.36 -13.29
N LEU A 265 11.30 13.21 -12.91
CA LEU A 265 12.06 13.10 -11.66
C LEU A 265 13.39 13.87 -11.73
N PRO A 266 13.73 14.64 -10.69
CA PRO A 266 15.08 15.19 -10.57
C PRO A 266 16.09 14.07 -10.32
N LEU A 267 17.37 14.31 -10.65
CA LEU A 267 18.44 13.33 -10.47
C LEU A 267 18.57 12.82 -9.03
N SER A 268 18.22 13.64 -8.03
CA SER A 268 18.23 13.25 -6.62
C SER A 268 17.18 12.18 -6.27
N GLU A 269 16.12 12.03 -7.07
CA GLU A 269 15.07 11.03 -6.88
C GLU A 269 15.32 9.75 -7.71
N LEU A 270 16.39 9.72 -8.52
CA LEU A 270 16.82 8.55 -9.28
C LEU A 270 17.86 7.72 -8.49
N PRO A 271 18.06 6.44 -8.84
CA PRO A 271 19.12 5.63 -8.23
C PRO A 271 20.52 6.25 -8.41
N ILE A 272 21.37 6.16 -7.39
CA ILE A 272 22.74 6.73 -7.40
C ILE A 272 23.63 6.01 -8.42
N GLU A 273 23.42 4.71 -8.60
CA GLU A 273 24.13 3.92 -9.60
C GLU A 273 23.55 4.17 -11.00
N ARG A 274 24.41 4.59 -11.94
CA ARG A 274 24.13 4.38 -13.37
C ARG A 274 24.18 2.87 -13.59
N PHE A 275 23.18 2.31 -14.28
CA PHE A 275 23.09 0.88 -14.61
C PHE A 275 24.37 0.38 -15.31
N MET A 276 25.40 0.05 -14.53
CA MET A 276 26.70 -0.42 -15.02
C MET A 276 26.59 -1.92 -15.23
N ASN A 277 26.10 -2.29 -16.41
CA ASN A 277 26.04 -3.64 -16.98
C ASN A 277 25.26 -4.70 -16.17
N PRO A 278 24.58 -5.64 -16.85
CA PRO A 278 24.09 -6.85 -16.18
C PRO A 278 25.30 -7.57 -15.55
N PRO A 279 25.16 -8.13 -14.33
CA PRO A 279 26.24 -8.90 -13.73
C PRO A 279 26.67 -9.99 -14.71
N GLY A 280 27.96 -9.96 -15.09
CA GLY A 280 28.57 -11.04 -15.85
C GLY A 280 28.35 -12.36 -15.12
N CYS A 281 28.14 -13.43 -15.88
CA CYS A 281 27.87 -14.79 -15.41
C CYS A 281 28.87 -15.27 -14.34
N THR A 282 28.59 -14.96 -13.07
CA THR A 282 28.99 -15.77 -11.94
C THR A 282 27.81 -16.67 -11.60
N SER A 283 28.05 -17.97 -11.46
CA SER A 283 27.03 -18.99 -11.19
C SER A 283 26.24 -18.79 -9.89
N ALA A 284 26.66 -17.87 -9.01
CA ALA A 284 25.97 -17.50 -7.79
C ALA A 284 24.95 -16.38 -8.04
N PHE A 285 23.70 -16.60 -7.64
CA PHE A 285 22.67 -15.57 -7.59
C PHE A 285 23.03 -14.55 -6.49
N GLU A 286 23.46 -13.35 -6.89
CA GLU A 286 23.83 -12.25 -5.99
C GLU A 286 22.91 -11.05 -6.20
N VAL A 287 22.25 -10.58 -5.13
CA VAL A 287 21.44 -9.36 -5.15
C VAL A 287 22.26 -8.20 -4.62
N ARG A 288 22.74 -7.34 -5.52
CA ARG A 288 23.50 -6.13 -5.15
C ARG A 288 22.56 -4.97 -4.79
N PRO A 289 22.83 -4.23 -3.70
CA PRO A 289 21.97 -3.13 -3.29
C PRO A 289 21.83 -2.07 -4.40
N LEU A 290 20.67 -1.43 -4.46
CA LEU A 290 20.42 -0.23 -5.27
C LEU A 290 20.23 0.94 -4.31
N GLN A 291 21.15 1.90 -4.34
CA GLN A 291 21.15 3.02 -3.39
C GLN A 291 20.39 4.25 -3.92
N PHE A 292 19.77 4.97 -2.99
CA PHE A 292 19.07 6.23 -3.23
C PHE A 292 19.55 7.28 -2.23
N THR A 293 19.41 8.55 -2.59
CA THR A 293 19.80 9.68 -1.72
C THR A 293 18.93 9.78 -0.46
N THR A 294 17.68 9.32 -0.55
CA THR A 294 16.71 9.39 0.53
C THR A 294 15.80 8.16 0.52
N HIS A 295 15.27 7.81 1.71
CA HIS A 295 14.22 6.80 1.86
C HIS A 295 12.99 7.12 1.00
N ARG A 296 12.63 8.41 0.86
CA ARG A 296 11.50 8.85 0.04
C ARG A 296 11.68 8.48 -1.43
N ALA A 297 12.87 8.72 -1.98
CA ALA A 297 13.20 8.38 -3.35
C ALA A 297 13.16 6.86 -3.58
N ALA A 298 13.76 6.08 -2.67
CA ALA A 298 13.72 4.62 -2.73
C ALA A 298 12.29 4.06 -2.76
N MET A 299 11.42 4.53 -1.87
CA MET A 299 10.02 4.11 -1.81
C MET A 299 9.22 4.53 -3.05
N ASN A 300 9.37 5.76 -3.51
CA ASN A 300 8.69 6.23 -4.72
C ASN A 300 9.10 5.41 -5.95
N TYR A 301 10.38 5.08 -6.05
CA TYR A 301 10.90 4.26 -7.15
C TYR A 301 10.47 2.79 -7.01
N ALA A 302 10.32 2.27 -5.80
CA ALA A 302 9.75 0.94 -5.56
C ALA A 302 8.28 0.88 -6.03
N TYR A 303 7.46 1.90 -5.76
CA TYR A 303 6.09 1.97 -6.30
C TYR A 303 6.08 1.96 -7.84
N TYR A 304 6.99 2.71 -8.45
CA TYR A 304 7.17 2.72 -9.90
C TYR A 304 7.56 1.36 -10.46
N ILE A 305 8.54 0.68 -9.87
CA ILE A 305 8.97 -0.67 -10.29
C ILE A 305 7.79 -1.65 -10.23
N VAL A 306 7.03 -1.65 -9.13
CA VAL A 306 5.89 -2.56 -8.98
C VAL A 306 4.78 -2.22 -9.97
N ALA A 307 4.51 -0.94 -10.23
CA ALA A 307 3.56 -0.54 -11.27
C ALA A 307 4.00 -1.04 -12.66
N ARG A 308 5.29 -0.91 -13.01
CA ARG A 308 5.84 -1.45 -14.27
C ARG A 308 5.76 -2.97 -14.35
N LEU A 309 6.06 -3.66 -13.25
CA LEU A 309 5.94 -5.11 -13.14
C LEU A 309 4.51 -5.58 -13.44
N LEU A 310 3.51 -4.95 -12.84
CA LEU A 310 2.09 -5.27 -13.03
C LEU A 310 1.63 -5.12 -14.49
N LEU A 311 2.29 -4.26 -15.26
CA LEU A 311 1.98 -4.02 -16.68
C LEU A 311 2.75 -4.92 -17.67
N CYS A 312 3.65 -5.79 -17.18
CA CYS A 312 4.44 -6.69 -18.03
C CYS A 312 3.62 -7.84 -18.63
N GLU A 313 2.51 -8.22 -17.98
CA GLU A 313 1.65 -9.32 -18.46
C GLU A 313 0.75 -8.90 -19.63
N PHE A 314 0.63 -7.60 -19.93
CA PHE A 314 -0.22 -7.09 -21.01
C PHE A 314 0.48 -7.03 -22.36
N ALA A 315 -0.22 -7.43 -23.42
CA ALA A 315 0.28 -7.40 -24.79
C ALA A 315 0.80 -6.01 -25.22
N THR A 316 1.80 -6.01 -26.12
CA THR A 316 2.41 -4.81 -26.71
C THR A 316 2.28 -4.78 -28.24
N ASN A 317 2.49 -3.60 -28.85
CA ASN A 317 2.40 -3.41 -30.32
C ASN A 317 3.40 -4.26 -31.12
N ASP A 318 4.51 -4.66 -30.51
CA ASP A 318 5.67 -5.25 -31.21
C ASP A 318 5.66 -6.80 -31.21
N GLU A 319 4.57 -7.44 -30.77
CA GLU A 319 4.48 -8.89 -30.69
C GLU A 319 4.18 -9.54 -32.06
N VAL A 320 5.25 -9.91 -32.76
CA VAL A 320 5.25 -10.96 -33.80
C VAL A 320 5.18 -12.34 -33.09
N PRO A 321 4.36 -13.31 -33.52
CA PRO A 321 4.32 -14.64 -32.89
C PRO A 321 5.51 -15.49 -33.36
N PRO A 322 6.02 -16.50 -32.62
CA PRO A 322 5.73 -16.97 -31.27
C PRO A 322 7.00 -16.92 -30.37
N SER A 323 7.16 -15.88 -29.54
CA SER A 323 8.14 -15.85 -28.44
C SER A 323 7.79 -14.83 -27.33
N SER A 324 6.53 -14.36 -27.31
CA SER A 324 6.04 -13.27 -26.47
C SER A 324 6.03 -13.61 -24.97
N HIS A 325 5.73 -14.87 -24.60
CA HIS A 325 5.72 -15.28 -23.19
C HIS A 325 7.10 -15.18 -22.52
N GLY A 326 8.17 -15.50 -23.24
CA GLY A 326 9.54 -15.38 -22.76
C GLY A 326 9.95 -13.92 -22.55
N ALA A 327 9.49 -13.00 -23.40
CA ALA A 327 9.79 -11.58 -23.28
C ALA A 327 9.12 -10.93 -22.06
N ALA A 328 7.82 -11.13 -21.89
CA ALA A 328 7.06 -10.63 -20.73
C ALA A 328 7.63 -11.18 -19.40
N THR A 329 7.96 -12.47 -19.37
CA THR A 329 8.56 -13.13 -18.20
C THR A 329 9.95 -12.60 -17.87
N ARG A 330 10.81 -12.41 -18.88
CA ARG A 330 12.13 -11.79 -18.69
C ARG A 330 12.02 -10.36 -18.15
N GLN A 331 11.08 -9.59 -18.68
CA GLN A 331 10.86 -8.21 -18.24
C GLN A 331 10.35 -8.19 -16.79
N ALA A 332 9.38 -9.04 -16.44
CA ALA A 332 8.89 -9.17 -15.08
C ALA A 332 10.02 -9.55 -14.11
N ASN A 333 10.85 -10.54 -14.45
CA ASN A 333 12.00 -10.93 -13.63
C ASN A 333 13.02 -9.79 -13.46
N ALA A 334 13.25 -8.97 -14.49
CA ALA A 334 14.14 -7.82 -14.39
C ALA A 334 13.61 -6.78 -13.39
N TRP A 335 12.31 -6.45 -13.44
CA TRP A 335 11.68 -5.56 -12.47
C TRP A 335 11.69 -6.14 -11.05
N SER A 336 11.40 -7.44 -10.90
CA SER A 336 11.47 -8.14 -9.62
C SER A 336 12.87 -8.11 -9.02
N LEU A 337 13.90 -8.32 -9.84
CA LEU A 337 15.28 -8.19 -9.40
C LEU A 337 15.58 -6.76 -8.95
N LEU A 338 15.14 -5.73 -9.68
CA LEU A 338 15.32 -4.34 -9.25
C LEU A 338 14.67 -4.07 -7.90
N LEU A 339 13.46 -4.58 -7.64
CA LEU A 339 12.83 -4.45 -6.31
C LEU A 339 13.65 -5.15 -5.22
N ALA A 340 14.20 -6.35 -5.50
CA ALA A 340 15.09 -7.04 -4.57
C ALA A 340 16.38 -6.24 -4.30
N ARG A 341 16.92 -5.54 -5.31
CA ARG A 341 18.06 -4.64 -5.12
C ARG A 341 17.72 -3.43 -4.25
N ILE A 342 16.51 -2.87 -4.37
CA ILE A 342 16.04 -1.83 -3.42
C ILE A 342 15.93 -2.41 -2.02
N ALA A 343 15.34 -3.59 -1.86
CA ALA A 343 15.24 -4.26 -0.57
C ALA A 343 16.64 -4.46 0.08
N ALA A 344 17.64 -4.83 -0.71
CA ALA A 344 19.01 -4.99 -0.24
C ALA A 344 19.68 -3.66 0.20
N GLY A 345 19.26 -2.52 -0.37
CA GLY A 345 19.85 -1.20 -0.10
C GLY A 345 19.04 -0.30 0.83
N ILE A 346 17.77 -0.62 1.10
CA ILE A 346 16.88 0.22 1.91
C ILE A 346 17.10 -0.01 3.41
N ASP A 347 17.07 1.07 4.18
CA ASP A 347 17.13 1.03 5.64
C ASP A 347 15.77 0.56 6.19
N TRP A 348 15.80 -0.57 6.91
CA TRP A 348 14.60 -1.17 7.47
C TRP A 348 14.00 -0.37 8.64
N ASP A 349 14.83 0.28 9.45
CA ASP A 349 14.35 1.10 10.55
C ASP A 349 13.63 2.34 10.02
N ASP A 350 14.13 2.89 8.91
CA ASP A 350 13.43 3.94 8.17
C ASP A 350 12.11 3.45 7.56
N CYS A 351 12.01 2.22 7.06
CA CYS A 351 10.72 1.64 6.65
C CYS A 351 9.71 1.64 7.82
N LEU A 352 10.10 1.13 8.99
CA LEU A 352 9.21 1.06 10.17
C LEU A 352 8.78 2.43 10.69
N ARG A 353 9.69 3.40 10.60
CA ARG A 353 9.50 4.76 11.12
C ARG A 353 8.77 5.68 10.16
N LEU A 354 9.07 5.61 8.87
CA LEU A 354 8.62 6.57 7.85
C LEU A 354 7.46 6.06 7.00
N ASN A 355 7.26 4.74 6.88
CA ASN A 355 6.21 4.22 6.00
C ASN A 355 4.82 4.14 6.66
N VAL A 356 4.67 4.57 7.91
CA VAL A 356 3.45 4.42 8.74
C VAL A 356 2.15 4.74 8.02
N PHE A 357 2.12 5.85 7.26
CA PHE A 357 0.93 6.40 6.61
C PHE A 357 0.95 6.26 5.08
N ILE A 358 1.84 5.42 4.55
CA ILE A 358 2.01 5.18 3.11
C ILE A 358 2.15 3.67 2.85
N ILE A 359 2.09 3.27 1.57
CA ILE A 359 2.21 1.85 1.19
C ILE A 359 3.55 1.30 1.67
N GLY A 360 3.50 0.27 2.51
CA GLY A 360 4.70 -0.35 3.07
C GLY A 360 5.45 -1.19 2.04
N PHE A 361 6.78 -1.18 2.11
CA PHE A 361 7.68 -1.96 1.28
C PHE A 361 7.41 -3.47 1.39
N SER A 362 7.09 -3.96 2.60
CA SER A 362 6.77 -5.38 2.83
C SER A 362 5.62 -5.88 1.96
N THR A 363 4.60 -5.04 1.76
CA THR A 363 3.44 -5.38 0.93
C THR A 363 3.72 -5.34 -0.57
N LEU A 364 4.71 -4.55 -1.01
CA LEU A 364 5.17 -4.51 -2.41
C LEU A 364 5.82 -5.82 -2.86
N LEU A 365 6.29 -6.63 -1.91
CA LEU A 365 6.88 -7.94 -2.20
C LEU A 365 5.85 -8.95 -2.71
N ILE A 366 4.57 -8.78 -2.38
CA ILE A 366 3.49 -9.69 -2.79
C ILE A 366 3.31 -9.68 -4.32
N PRO A 367 3.02 -8.53 -4.98
CA PRO A 367 2.96 -8.50 -6.45
C PRO A 367 4.30 -8.89 -7.07
N CYS A 368 5.44 -8.57 -6.44
CA CYS A 368 6.74 -9.07 -6.90
C CYS A 368 6.79 -10.60 -6.97
N ALA A 369 6.37 -11.27 -5.91
CA ALA A 369 6.32 -12.71 -5.84
C ALA A 369 5.27 -13.31 -6.77
N LEU A 370 4.16 -12.64 -7.07
CA LEU A 370 3.15 -13.15 -8.01
C LEU A 370 3.61 -13.12 -9.47
N HIS A 371 4.46 -12.16 -9.82
CA HIS A 371 4.85 -11.94 -11.21
C HIS A 371 6.26 -12.40 -11.55
N CYS A 372 7.12 -12.62 -10.55
CA CYS A 372 8.43 -13.21 -10.75
C CYS A 372 8.32 -14.72 -11.01
N SER A 373 8.89 -15.20 -12.11
CA SER A 373 9.00 -16.65 -12.37
C SER A 373 10.27 -17.26 -11.77
N ASP A 374 11.27 -16.44 -11.43
CA ASP A 374 12.52 -16.87 -10.82
C ASP A 374 12.33 -17.15 -9.32
N LEU A 375 12.32 -18.42 -8.95
CA LEU A 375 12.19 -18.87 -7.57
C LEU A 375 13.31 -18.32 -6.67
N ARG A 376 14.51 -18.06 -7.19
CA ARG A 376 15.63 -17.56 -6.39
C ARG A 376 15.37 -16.15 -5.88
N VAL A 377 14.79 -15.28 -6.72
CA VAL A 377 14.37 -13.94 -6.33
C VAL A 377 13.27 -14.02 -5.27
N GLY A 378 12.26 -14.87 -5.51
CA GLY A 378 11.16 -15.06 -4.58
C GLY A 378 11.60 -15.55 -3.19
N LEU A 379 12.51 -16.53 -3.13
CA LEU A 379 13.06 -17.03 -1.87
C LEU A 379 13.95 -15.99 -1.19
N TRP A 380 14.78 -15.26 -1.94
CA TRP A 380 15.60 -14.19 -1.38
C TRP A 380 14.75 -13.10 -0.72
N LEU A 381 13.65 -12.68 -1.37
CA LEU A 381 12.72 -11.68 -0.81
C LEU A 381 12.00 -12.21 0.45
N GLN A 382 11.64 -13.49 0.45
CA GLN A 382 11.04 -14.14 1.61
C GLN A 382 12.02 -14.15 2.80
N ASP A 383 13.24 -14.62 2.58
CA ASP A 383 14.28 -14.70 3.62
C ASP A 383 14.65 -13.30 4.14
N TRP A 384 14.71 -12.31 3.24
CA TRP A 384 14.94 -10.91 3.59
C TRP A 384 13.87 -10.38 4.56
N LEU A 385 12.58 -10.67 4.31
CA LEU A 385 11.49 -10.23 5.18
C LEU A 385 11.45 -11.04 6.48
N GLU A 386 11.76 -12.33 6.43
CA GLU A 386 11.78 -13.23 7.58
C GLU A 386 12.82 -12.79 8.63
N GLN A 387 14.02 -12.40 8.19
CA GLN A 387 15.08 -11.88 9.07
C GLN A 387 14.70 -10.57 9.78
N ARG A 388 13.74 -9.82 9.22
CA ARG A 388 13.31 -8.51 9.70
C ARG A 388 12.05 -8.56 10.56
N TYR A 389 11.33 -9.67 10.54
CA TYR A 389 10.14 -9.87 11.34
C TYR A 389 10.50 -10.19 12.79
N THR A 390 10.37 -9.19 13.67
CA THR A 390 10.74 -9.28 15.08
C THR A 390 9.61 -8.72 15.96
N PRO A 391 9.62 -8.95 17.29
CA PRO A 391 8.65 -8.33 18.21
C PRO A 391 8.64 -6.79 18.18
N ALA A 392 9.72 -6.15 17.73
CA ALA A 392 9.81 -4.70 17.55
C ALA A 392 9.30 -4.24 16.17
N ALA A 393 9.13 -5.17 15.23
CA ALA A 393 8.75 -4.94 13.84
C ALA A 393 7.56 -5.83 13.46
N LEU A 394 6.41 -5.55 14.08
CA LEU A 394 5.17 -6.31 13.84
C LEU A 394 4.40 -5.79 12.61
N GLU A 395 4.55 -4.51 12.30
CA GLU A 395 3.85 -3.85 11.20
C GLU A 395 4.72 -2.85 10.46
N GLU A 396 4.42 -2.67 9.18
CA GLU A 396 5.02 -1.66 8.32
C GLU A 396 3.94 -1.14 7.36
N GLY A 397 3.85 0.19 7.20
CA GLY A 397 2.71 0.79 6.49
C GLY A 397 1.36 0.40 7.07
N SER A 398 1.23 0.44 8.40
CA SER A 398 0.01 0.03 9.12
C SER A 398 -0.50 -1.37 8.70
N PHE A 399 0.38 -2.21 8.16
CA PHE A 399 0.04 -3.53 7.64
C PHE A 399 0.88 -4.61 8.36
N PRO A 400 0.29 -5.77 8.70
CA PRO A 400 1.01 -6.80 9.44
C PRO A 400 2.08 -7.46 8.58
N ILE A 401 3.35 -7.35 8.98
CA ILE A 401 4.47 -7.94 8.25
C ILE A 401 4.29 -9.46 8.14
N LEU A 402 3.75 -10.10 9.17
CA LEU A 402 3.45 -11.53 9.18
C LEU A 402 2.53 -11.94 8.03
N GLN A 403 1.52 -11.13 7.71
CA GLN A 403 0.57 -11.47 6.64
C GLN A 403 1.24 -11.41 5.26
N SER A 404 2.11 -10.42 5.02
CA SER A 404 2.94 -10.39 3.81
C SER A 404 3.89 -11.59 3.75
N LEU A 405 4.53 -11.95 4.85
CA LEU A 405 5.44 -13.09 4.93
C LEU A 405 4.73 -14.43 4.65
N LEU A 406 3.53 -14.63 5.20
CA LEU A 406 2.71 -15.82 4.97
C LEU A 406 2.29 -15.93 3.50
N ALA A 407 1.88 -14.83 2.88
CA ALA A 407 1.57 -14.80 1.44
C ALA A 407 2.80 -15.15 0.58
N LEU A 408 3.98 -14.58 0.89
CA LEU A 408 5.23 -14.89 0.20
C LEU A 408 5.59 -16.39 0.31
N ARG A 409 5.50 -16.95 1.52
CA ARG A 409 5.74 -18.38 1.77
C ARG A 409 4.79 -19.26 0.97
N ALA A 410 3.50 -18.92 0.95
CA ALA A 410 2.51 -19.65 0.17
C ALA A 410 2.84 -19.63 -1.32
N ILE A 411 3.10 -18.45 -1.89
CA ILE A 411 3.44 -18.28 -3.32
C ILE A 411 4.71 -19.07 -3.68
N ASN A 412 5.77 -18.97 -2.87
CA ASN A 412 7.03 -19.64 -3.14
C ASN A 412 6.95 -21.17 -2.97
N ARG A 413 6.10 -21.67 -2.06
CA ARG A 413 5.81 -23.12 -1.94
C ARG A 413 5.17 -23.64 -3.21
N GLU A 414 4.11 -22.99 -3.70
CA GLU A 414 3.49 -23.36 -4.98
C GLU A 414 4.51 -23.34 -6.14
N ARG A 415 5.36 -22.31 -6.18
CA ARG A 415 6.40 -22.19 -7.21
C ARG A 415 7.44 -23.30 -7.18
N ARG A 416 7.82 -23.74 -5.98
CA ARG A 416 8.73 -24.88 -5.81
C ARG A 416 8.13 -26.18 -6.35
N ASP A 417 6.82 -26.31 -6.25
CA ASP A 417 6.06 -27.47 -6.76
C ASP A 417 5.70 -27.36 -8.25
N GLY A 418 6.36 -26.46 -9.00
CA GLY A 418 6.15 -26.32 -10.43
C GLY A 418 4.90 -25.53 -10.83
N ARG A 419 4.34 -24.70 -9.93
CA ARG A 419 3.14 -23.90 -10.19
C ARG A 419 3.41 -22.39 -10.17
N ASP A 420 2.90 -21.65 -11.15
CA ASP A 420 2.96 -20.19 -11.16
C ASP A 420 1.67 -19.58 -10.61
N VAL A 421 1.74 -19.09 -9.37
CA VAL A 421 0.64 -18.35 -8.72
C VAL A 421 0.52 -16.97 -9.35
N LYS A 422 -0.67 -16.67 -9.86
CA LYS A 422 -1.00 -15.40 -10.51
C LYS A 422 -1.95 -14.52 -9.71
N ALA A 423 -2.72 -15.07 -8.78
CA ALA A 423 -3.52 -14.27 -7.86
C ALA A 423 -3.71 -14.97 -6.52
N VAL A 424 -4.01 -14.16 -5.50
CA VAL A 424 -4.32 -14.62 -4.15
C VAL A 424 -5.55 -13.88 -3.64
N PHE A 425 -6.46 -14.62 -3.00
CA PHE A 425 -7.68 -14.08 -2.41
C PHE A 425 -7.89 -14.65 -1.01
N VAL A 426 -8.62 -13.91 -0.19
CA VAL A 426 -9.11 -14.41 1.09
C VAL A 426 -10.45 -15.11 0.87
N ALA A 427 -10.71 -16.19 1.59
CA ALA A 427 -11.95 -16.96 1.47
C ALA A 427 -13.18 -16.16 1.91
N ASP A 428 -13.09 -15.48 3.06
CA ASP A 428 -14.16 -14.66 3.62
C ASP A 428 -13.59 -13.30 4.05
N GLU A 429 -14.28 -12.21 3.71
CA GLU A 429 -13.95 -10.87 4.22
C GLU A 429 -15.04 -10.33 5.15
N ASP A 430 -14.64 -9.63 6.21
CA ASP A 430 -15.55 -8.93 7.14
C ASP A 430 -16.05 -7.57 6.61
N GLY A 431 -16.04 -7.38 5.28
CA GLY A 431 -16.42 -6.13 4.61
C GLY A 431 -15.54 -4.93 4.96
N GLY A 432 -14.43 -5.11 5.68
CA GLY A 432 -13.58 -4.03 6.18
C GLY A 432 -14.18 -3.21 7.33
N GLY A 433 -15.20 -3.75 8.03
CA GLY A 433 -16.09 -3.00 8.92
C GLY A 433 -15.99 -3.25 10.43
N ALA A 434 -14.95 -3.92 10.95
CA ALA A 434 -14.73 -4.03 12.39
C ALA A 434 -13.36 -3.48 12.79
N THR A 435 -13.35 -2.41 13.59
CA THR A 435 -12.14 -1.79 14.13
C THR A 435 -11.35 -2.77 14.99
N LYS A 436 -10.03 -2.89 14.78
CA LYS A 436 -9.21 -3.91 15.48
C LYS A 436 -8.22 -3.29 16.45
N TYR A 437 -8.82 -2.63 17.43
CA TYR A 437 -8.18 -2.00 18.57
C TYR A 437 -7.24 -2.94 19.36
N ASP A 438 -7.45 -4.26 19.34
CA ASP A 438 -6.73 -5.25 20.17
C ASP A 438 -5.73 -6.13 19.39
N SER A 439 -5.52 -5.90 18.10
CA SER A 439 -4.72 -6.80 17.26
C SER A 439 -3.87 -6.05 16.23
N TYR A 440 -2.67 -6.55 16.01
CA TYR A 440 -1.87 -6.20 14.84
C TYR A 440 -2.40 -6.93 13.60
N SER A 441 -2.78 -8.20 13.72
CA SER A 441 -3.36 -8.95 12.60
C SER A 441 -4.79 -8.50 12.30
N ARG A 442 -5.02 -7.97 11.08
CA ARG A 442 -6.33 -7.50 10.60
C ARG A 442 -7.34 -8.65 10.46
N GLN A 443 -6.95 -9.79 9.95
CA GLN A 443 -7.78 -11.00 9.93
C GLN A 443 -6.80 -12.12 10.18
N HIS A 444 -7.14 -13.04 11.07
CA HIS A 444 -6.35 -14.27 11.18
C HIS A 444 -6.72 -15.10 9.95
N PHE A 445 -6.06 -14.83 8.82
CA PHE A 445 -6.25 -15.58 7.59
C PHE A 445 -5.85 -17.02 7.87
N ARG A 446 -6.85 -17.89 8.06
CA ARG A 446 -6.62 -19.33 8.21
C ARG A 446 -6.28 -19.96 6.87
N SER A 447 -6.75 -19.35 5.79
CA SER A 447 -6.52 -19.82 4.43
C SER A 447 -6.45 -18.67 3.42
N LEU A 448 -5.73 -18.94 2.33
CA LEU A 448 -5.71 -18.14 1.12
C LEU A 448 -6.11 -19.01 -0.06
N TRP A 449 -6.91 -18.48 -0.97
CA TRP A 449 -7.11 -19.09 -2.27
C TRP A 449 -6.04 -18.63 -3.23
N VAL A 450 -5.32 -19.58 -3.83
CA VAL A 450 -4.36 -19.31 -4.90
C VAL A 450 -4.95 -19.68 -6.25
N TYR A 451 -4.65 -18.86 -7.24
CA TYR A 451 -5.05 -19.05 -8.64
C TYR A 451 -3.81 -18.93 -9.50
N GLY A 452 -3.63 -19.84 -10.46
CA GLY A 452 -2.43 -19.88 -11.26
C GLY A 452 -2.43 -20.95 -12.35
N PHE A 453 -1.23 -21.25 -12.84
CA PHE A 453 -1.01 -22.24 -13.88
C PHE A 453 0.07 -23.25 -13.47
N GLU A 454 -0.10 -24.51 -13.83
CA GLU A 454 0.97 -25.50 -13.76
C GLU A 454 2.01 -25.23 -14.87
N LYS A 455 3.31 -25.20 -14.54
CA LYS A 455 4.36 -24.86 -15.51
C LYS A 455 4.51 -25.90 -16.62
N GLU A 456 4.34 -27.18 -16.27
CA GLU A 456 4.54 -28.29 -17.22
C GLU A 456 3.38 -28.40 -18.20
N THR A 457 2.14 -28.28 -17.71
CA THR A 457 0.92 -28.55 -18.48
C THR A 457 0.25 -27.28 -18.99
N GLY A 458 0.57 -26.11 -18.43
CA GLY A 458 -0.13 -24.85 -18.68
C GLY A 458 -1.56 -24.82 -18.14
N ARG A 459 -2.00 -25.87 -17.42
CA ARG A 459 -3.39 -25.98 -16.93
C ARG A 459 -3.64 -25.00 -15.80
N GLN A 460 -4.82 -24.39 -15.84
CA GLN A 460 -5.33 -23.57 -14.75
C GLN A 460 -5.51 -24.42 -13.48
N TYR A 461 -5.15 -23.86 -12.34
CA TYR A 461 -5.47 -24.45 -11.04
C TYR A 461 -5.92 -23.37 -10.04
N SER A 462 -6.88 -23.73 -9.20
CA SER A 462 -7.26 -22.94 -8.03
C SER A 462 -7.41 -23.84 -6.83
N ARG A 463 -6.82 -23.46 -5.68
CA ARG A 463 -6.97 -24.24 -4.44
C ARG A 463 -6.86 -23.38 -3.18
N PRO A 464 -7.50 -23.78 -2.08
CA PRO A 464 -7.26 -23.17 -0.79
C PRO A 464 -5.93 -23.68 -0.21
N LEU A 465 -5.16 -22.78 0.38
CA LEU A 465 -3.93 -23.05 1.13
C LEU A 465 -4.17 -22.66 2.59
N ALA A 466 -3.90 -23.58 3.52
CA ALA A 466 -3.81 -23.23 4.94
C ALA A 466 -2.50 -22.46 5.20
N LEU A 467 -2.58 -21.40 6.02
CA LEU A 467 -1.46 -20.50 6.30
C LEU A 467 -0.68 -20.86 7.57
#